data_AF-C4V854-F1
#
_entry.id   AF-C4V854-F1
#
_cell.length_a   1.000
_cell.length_b   1.000
_cell.length_c   1.000
_cell.angle_alpha   90.00
_cell.angle_beta   90.00
_cell.angle_gamma   90.00
#
_symmetry.space_group_name_H-M   'P 1'
#
loop_
_entity.id
_entity.type
_entity.pdbx_description
1 polymer ?
#
loop_
_entity_poly.entity_id
_entity_poly.type
_entity_poly.pdbx_seq_one_letter_code
_entity_poly.pdbx_strand_id
1 'polypeptide(L)'
;MFSVEINNNKMKILECREKAYSVISKNKKFLCSGIYGIINIRNSQYIIFIVDSRKVSTFFSSDVFEVSKVEIILLKGSPETQYIYGLRSVLENCGIYFSKTFLYKNISFDKNKKRLKKDFWFNYNPCKALKVYDRDLISFSVRCIQGYFNSMTYGSTKITLISRRCWRRCGARFFSRGVNKQGYVSNFVETEQIIQIDNKVIHAFLQIRGSIPLVWGHKVNLKYAPEIILPEKNAQFFFKSHDLLLSKYGSIYYINLINDTNYEGILYKAFNKLRNTIRLNNFNYHKLQKTLDLEENKKLSKQIDKILDKFNSKSTIKYQKGAIRINCIDCLDRTNLMQYIIAKHLVKRLFGKNFLIYNSILRLLWFYNGNMLSLQYAGTPAIKAGLLRHEKYTVNGYLKDFYYSVQRYFINRLFHGQIHDAYNILTYKKYIFKDKATTKLSIQSFVMLSLVIYVYKYIIDFKIPLLKYILYFLIFFTFNFLS
;
A
#
# COMPACT_ATOMS: atom_id res chain seq x y z
N MET A 1 22.74 -8.58 -13.23
CA MET A 1 23.11 -7.15 -13.23
C MET A 1 23.78 -6.86 -14.56
N PHE A 2 23.73 -5.61 -15.01
CA PHE A 2 24.44 -5.12 -16.20
C PHE A 2 24.97 -3.72 -15.93
N SER A 3 25.94 -3.27 -16.73
CA SER A 3 26.49 -1.92 -16.64
C SER A 3 25.87 -1.02 -17.70
N VAL A 4 25.69 0.25 -17.34
CA VAL A 4 25.14 1.27 -18.22
C VAL A 4 26.13 2.42 -18.30
N GLU A 5 26.41 2.86 -19.51
CA GLU A 5 27.14 4.09 -19.80
C GLU A 5 26.18 5.11 -20.43
N ILE A 6 26.18 6.33 -19.90
CA ILE A 6 25.34 7.42 -20.40
C ILE A 6 26.25 8.59 -20.77
N ASN A 7 26.31 8.89 -22.07
CA ASN A 7 27.11 9.98 -22.65
C ASN A 7 26.19 10.90 -23.46
N ASN A 8 26.12 12.19 -23.13
CA ASN A 8 25.34 13.20 -23.86
C ASN A 8 23.91 12.74 -24.25
N ASN A 9 23.15 12.24 -23.26
CA ASN A 9 21.78 11.72 -23.43
C ASN A 9 21.63 10.46 -24.29
N LYS A 10 22.73 9.87 -24.78
CA LYS A 10 22.75 8.55 -25.41
C LYS A 10 23.14 7.48 -24.39
N MET A 11 22.38 6.39 -24.38
CA MET A 11 22.55 5.28 -23.45
C MET A 11 23.20 4.11 -24.19
N LYS A 12 24.24 3.53 -23.60
CA LYS A 12 24.85 2.30 -24.07
C LYS A 12 24.81 1.28 -22.94
N ILE A 13 24.16 0.14 -23.18
CA ILE A 13 24.26 -1.01 -22.29
C ILE A 13 25.57 -1.72 -22.59
N LEU A 14 26.32 -2.02 -21.53
CA LEU A 14 27.53 -2.81 -21.59
C LEU A 14 27.20 -4.16 -20.92
N GLU A 15 27.39 -5.27 -21.63
CA GLU A 15 27.21 -6.59 -21.03
C GLU A 15 28.31 -6.83 -19.99
N CYS A 16 27.93 -7.23 -18.78
CA CYS A 16 28.89 -7.58 -17.74
C CYS A 16 29.52 -8.95 -18.04
N ARG A 17 30.71 -8.95 -18.64
CA ARG A 17 31.77 -9.89 -18.24
C ARG A 17 32.62 -9.16 -17.18
N GLU A 18 32.49 -9.64 -15.96
CA GLU A 18 33.40 -9.40 -14.82
C GLU A 18 33.40 -8.04 -14.09
N LYS A 19 33.99 -8.12 -12.90
CA LYS A 19 33.83 -7.26 -11.72
C LYS A 19 34.55 -5.91 -11.85
N ALA A 20 33.81 -4.88 -11.46
CA ALA A 20 34.23 -3.74 -10.63
C ALA A 20 34.96 -2.49 -11.22
N TYR A 21 34.50 -1.34 -10.70
CA TYR A 21 35.03 0.03 -10.53
C TYR A 21 35.61 0.86 -11.70
N SER A 22 34.98 2.01 -11.97
CA SER A 22 35.48 3.39 -11.67
C SER A 22 34.70 4.44 -12.48
N VAL A 23 34.56 5.64 -11.88
CA VAL A 23 33.95 6.84 -12.50
C VAL A 23 35.09 7.76 -12.93
N ILE A 24 35.09 8.18 -14.20
CA ILE A 24 35.74 9.42 -14.64
C ILE A 24 34.62 10.36 -15.12
N SER A 25 34.64 11.57 -14.58
CA SER A 25 33.65 12.61 -14.77
C SER A 25 33.36 12.90 -16.24
N LYS A 26 32.06 13.05 -16.55
CA LYS A 26 31.35 13.10 -17.85
C LYS A 26 30.69 11.77 -18.26
N ASN A 27 31.23 10.61 -17.85
CA ASN A 27 30.63 9.30 -18.12
C ASN A 27 30.21 8.62 -16.81
N LYS A 28 28.92 8.59 -16.48
CA LYS A 28 28.43 7.84 -15.31
C LYS A 28 28.30 6.36 -15.69
N LYS A 29 29.15 5.52 -15.09
CA LYS A 29 29.04 4.05 -15.12
C LYS A 29 28.60 3.54 -13.76
N PHE A 30 27.54 2.73 -13.73
CA PHE A 30 27.08 2.06 -12.52
C PHE A 30 26.44 0.71 -12.85
N LEU A 31 26.46 -0.20 -11.87
CA LEU A 31 25.77 -1.47 -11.94
C LEU A 31 24.30 -1.26 -11.59
N CYS A 32 23.43 -1.97 -12.29
CA CYS A 32 22.01 -1.97 -11.97
C CYS A 32 21.42 -3.38 -11.98
N SER A 33 20.42 -3.55 -11.13
CA SER A 33 19.61 -4.77 -11.02
C SER A 33 18.54 -4.82 -12.13
N GLY A 34 18.15 -3.67 -12.67
CA GLY A 34 17.16 -3.55 -13.74
C GLY A 34 16.75 -2.11 -14.01
N ILE A 35 16.03 -1.90 -15.12
CA ILE A 35 15.42 -0.61 -15.46
C ILE A 35 13.99 -0.59 -14.92
N TYR A 36 13.65 0.42 -14.11
CA TYR A 36 12.28 0.63 -13.65
C TYR A 36 11.40 1.20 -14.77
N GLY A 37 11.95 2.11 -15.57
CA GLY A 37 11.29 2.66 -16.76
C GLY A 37 11.59 4.14 -16.95
N ILE A 38 10.87 4.76 -17.89
CA ILE A 38 10.98 6.19 -18.19
C ILE A 38 9.82 6.94 -17.54
N ILE A 39 10.04 8.17 -17.09
CA ILE A 39 8.97 9.06 -16.63
C ILE A 39 9.13 10.44 -17.27
N ASN A 40 8.00 11.15 -17.41
CA ASN A 40 7.99 12.52 -17.89
C ASN A 40 7.52 13.42 -16.75
N ILE A 41 8.24 14.50 -16.52
CA ILE A 41 7.94 15.55 -15.55
C ILE A 41 7.95 16.86 -16.33
N ARG A 42 6.77 17.48 -16.50
CA ARG A 42 6.61 18.65 -17.40
C ARG A 42 7.18 18.36 -18.79
N ASN A 43 8.21 19.11 -19.19
CA ASN A 43 8.89 18.99 -20.47
C ASN A 43 10.18 18.16 -20.40
N SER A 44 10.45 17.57 -19.24
CA SER A 44 11.67 16.82 -18.95
C SER A 44 11.41 15.33 -18.86
N GLN A 45 12.28 14.54 -19.49
CA GLN A 45 12.20 13.09 -19.53
C GLN A 45 13.31 12.50 -18.67
N TYR A 46 12.97 11.54 -17.83
CA TYR A 46 13.91 10.84 -16.96
C TYR A 46 13.82 9.34 -17.15
N ILE A 47 14.94 8.66 -16.94
CA ILE A 47 14.98 7.21 -16.78
C ILE A 47 15.31 6.85 -15.33
N ILE A 48 14.70 5.78 -14.87
CA ILE A 48 14.87 5.27 -13.50
C ILE A 48 15.52 3.90 -13.56
N PHE A 49 16.68 3.78 -12.92
CA PHE A 49 17.41 2.53 -12.70
C PHE A 49 17.24 2.05 -11.27
N ILE A 50 17.18 0.74 -11.08
CA ILE A 50 17.30 0.12 -9.77
C ILE A 50 18.76 -0.26 -9.59
N VAL A 51 19.46 0.49 -8.74
CA VAL A 51 20.90 0.31 -8.51
C VAL A 51 21.15 -0.76 -7.47
N ASP A 52 20.34 -0.79 -6.42
CA ASP A 52 20.45 -1.80 -5.37
C ASP A 52 19.09 -2.43 -5.07
N SER A 53 19.13 -3.74 -4.77
CA SER A 53 17.96 -4.51 -4.38
C SER A 53 18.34 -5.65 -3.43
N ARG A 54 17.49 -5.91 -2.45
CA ARG A 54 17.68 -7.00 -1.49
C ARG A 54 16.82 -8.19 -1.85
N LYS A 55 17.40 -9.39 -1.85
CA LYS A 55 16.64 -10.64 -1.95
C LYS A 55 15.80 -10.82 -0.68
N VAL A 56 14.49 -10.95 -0.84
CA VAL A 56 13.55 -11.12 0.27
C VAL A 56 13.25 -12.59 0.52
N SER A 57 12.86 -13.30 -0.53
CA SER A 57 12.60 -14.74 -0.50
C SER A 57 12.50 -15.29 -1.92
N THR A 58 12.07 -16.53 -2.05
CA THR A 58 11.79 -17.19 -3.33
C THR A 58 10.28 -17.29 -3.56
N PHE A 59 9.84 -17.13 -4.80
CA PHE A 59 8.47 -17.39 -5.23
C PHE A 59 8.50 -18.44 -6.33
N PHE A 60 8.03 -19.66 -6.00
CA PHE A 60 8.32 -20.86 -6.79
C PHE A 60 9.84 -21.00 -6.98
N SER A 61 10.31 -21.07 -8.23
CA SER A 61 11.73 -21.17 -8.60
C SER A 61 12.43 -19.81 -8.80
N SER A 62 11.72 -18.68 -8.62
CA SER A 62 12.28 -17.35 -8.89
C SER A 62 12.57 -16.59 -7.60
N ASP A 63 13.73 -15.94 -7.56
CA ASP A 63 14.05 -14.99 -6.50
C ASP A 63 13.18 -13.75 -6.57
N VAL A 64 12.77 -13.24 -5.41
CA VAL A 64 12.04 -11.99 -5.25
C VAL A 64 12.92 -10.97 -4.56
N PHE A 65 13.03 -9.80 -5.19
CA PHE A 65 13.87 -8.71 -4.74
C PHE A 65 13.00 -7.52 -4.35
N GLU A 66 13.39 -6.84 -3.28
CA GLU A 66 12.91 -5.52 -2.88
C GLU A 66 13.87 -4.45 -3.37
N VAL A 67 13.35 -3.37 -3.95
CA VAL A 67 14.15 -2.21 -4.36
C VAL A 67 14.67 -1.49 -3.12
N SER A 68 15.99 -1.30 -3.04
CA SER A 68 16.64 -0.58 -1.94
C SER A 68 17.06 0.82 -2.36
N LYS A 69 17.57 0.97 -3.59
CA LYS A 69 18.10 2.25 -4.09
C LYS A 69 17.83 2.40 -5.58
N VAL A 70 17.43 3.60 -5.99
CA VAL A 70 17.25 3.95 -7.40
C VAL A 70 18.20 5.04 -7.84
N GLU A 71 18.43 5.17 -9.15
CA GLU A 71 19.03 6.35 -9.74
C GLU A 71 18.09 6.92 -10.80
N ILE A 72 17.83 8.22 -10.71
CA ILE A 72 16.92 8.95 -11.60
C ILE A 72 17.77 9.89 -12.44
N ILE A 73 17.85 9.63 -13.74
CA ILE A 73 18.76 10.31 -14.67
C ILE A 73 17.94 11.07 -15.71
N LEU A 74 18.28 12.34 -15.90
CA LEU A 74 17.68 13.20 -16.92
C LEU A 74 18.13 12.71 -18.31
N LEU A 75 17.17 12.47 -19.20
CA LEU A 75 17.40 12.13 -20.61
C LEU A 75 17.23 13.35 -21.52
N LYS A 76 16.19 14.17 -21.28
CA LYS A 76 15.87 15.35 -22.10
C LYS A 76 15.21 16.43 -21.24
N GLY A 77 15.41 17.70 -21.58
CA GLY A 77 14.79 18.84 -20.91
C GLY A 77 15.63 19.44 -19.76
N SER A 78 14.98 20.22 -18.89
CA SER A 78 15.60 20.89 -17.74
C SER A 78 15.47 20.06 -16.45
N PRO A 79 16.42 20.16 -15.51
CA PRO A 79 16.36 19.42 -14.25
C PRO A 79 15.28 19.95 -13.29
N GLU A 80 14.25 19.14 -13.08
CA GLU A 80 13.13 19.34 -12.14
C GLU A 80 13.42 18.72 -10.75
N THR A 81 14.46 19.23 -10.06
CA THR A 81 15.02 18.64 -8.82
C THR A 81 14.00 18.48 -7.68
N GLN A 82 13.02 19.37 -7.58
CA GLN A 82 11.99 19.33 -6.54
C GLN A 82 11.19 18.02 -6.53
N TYR A 83 10.89 17.44 -7.70
CA TYR A 83 10.10 16.21 -7.81
C TYR A 83 10.95 14.95 -7.60
N ILE A 84 12.25 15.03 -7.89
CA ILE A 84 13.18 13.89 -7.77
C ILE A 84 13.24 13.38 -6.33
N TYR A 85 13.27 14.28 -5.34
CA TYR A 85 13.28 13.90 -3.92
C TYR A 85 12.04 13.09 -3.53
N GLY A 86 10.84 13.55 -3.93
CA GLY A 86 9.58 12.84 -3.68
C GLY A 86 9.54 11.47 -4.37
N LEU A 87 10.07 11.38 -5.59
CA LEU A 87 10.15 10.12 -6.33
C LEU A 87 11.09 9.12 -5.65
N ARG A 88 12.29 9.56 -5.23
CA ARG A 88 13.21 8.73 -4.44
C ARG A 88 12.54 8.26 -3.16
N SER A 89 11.89 9.17 -2.44
CA SER A 89 11.14 8.82 -1.25
C SER A 89 10.09 7.74 -1.51
N VAL A 90 9.33 7.76 -2.62
CA VAL A 90 8.35 6.70 -2.91
C VAL A 90 8.99 5.39 -3.40
N LEU A 91 10.11 5.47 -4.12
CA LEU A 91 10.75 4.29 -4.72
C LEU A 91 11.71 3.56 -3.78
N GLU A 92 12.36 4.30 -2.89
CA GLU A 92 13.37 3.81 -1.93
C GLU A 92 12.75 3.53 -0.56
N ASN A 93 11.65 4.20 -0.16
CA ASN A 93 10.90 3.78 1.03
C ASN A 93 10.17 2.47 0.71
N CYS A 94 10.75 1.38 1.23
CA CYS A 94 10.36 -0.03 1.17
C CYS A 94 8.96 -0.38 0.61
N GLY A 95 8.94 -1.49 -0.12
CA GLY A 95 7.72 -2.11 -0.61
C GLY A 95 7.48 -1.99 -2.11
N ILE A 96 8.55 -1.87 -2.90
CA ILE A 96 8.55 -2.17 -4.33
C ILE A 96 9.28 -3.49 -4.54
N TYR A 97 8.59 -4.47 -5.13
CA TYR A 97 9.13 -5.81 -5.34
C TYR A 97 9.10 -6.19 -6.81
N PHE A 98 10.12 -6.94 -7.25
CA PHE A 98 10.18 -7.51 -8.58
C PHE A 98 10.78 -8.92 -8.55
N SER A 99 10.48 -9.69 -9.59
CA SER A 99 10.99 -11.04 -9.80
C SER A 99 10.94 -11.38 -11.29
N LYS A 100 11.65 -12.44 -11.69
CA LYS A 100 11.46 -13.04 -13.03
C LYS A 100 10.03 -13.53 -13.21
N THR A 101 9.43 -14.06 -12.15
CA THR A 101 8.01 -14.44 -12.13
C THR A 101 7.14 -13.19 -11.91
N PHE A 102 6.02 -13.12 -12.62
CA PHE A 102 5.13 -11.95 -12.55
C PHE A 102 4.31 -11.89 -11.27
N LEU A 103 4.87 -11.22 -10.25
CA LEU A 103 4.25 -11.02 -8.93
C LEU A 103 2.87 -10.33 -8.99
N TYR A 104 2.62 -9.51 -10.01
CA TYR A 104 1.35 -8.80 -10.19
C TYR A 104 0.18 -9.71 -10.62
N LYS A 105 0.45 -10.98 -10.94
CA LYS A 105 -0.58 -11.96 -11.30
C LYS A 105 -0.99 -12.75 -10.05
N ASN A 106 -2.30 -12.82 -9.79
CA ASN A 106 -2.84 -13.74 -8.81
C ASN A 106 -2.89 -15.19 -9.34
N ILE A 107 -2.91 -16.13 -8.39
CA ILE A 107 -3.01 -17.58 -8.58
C ILE A 107 -4.41 -18.07 -8.20
N SER A 108 -5.07 -17.42 -7.24
CA SER A 108 -6.41 -17.80 -6.77
C SER A 108 -7.49 -17.85 -7.87
N PHE A 109 -7.35 -17.07 -8.95
CA PHE A 109 -8.35 -16.97 -10.02
C PHE A 109 -7.85 -17.57 -11.34
N ASP A 110 -8.78 -18.11 -12.13
CA ASP A 110 -8.51 -18.72 -13.42
C ASP A 110 -7.84 -17.73 -14.40
N LYS A 111 -6.73 -18.15 -15.00
CA LYS A 111 -5.94 -17.37 -15.96
C LYS A 111 -6.67 -17.20 -17.30
N ASN A 112 -7.61 -18.08 -17.64
CA ASN A 112 -8.29 -18.10 -18.94
C ASN A 112 -9.42 -17.07 -19.07
N LYS A 113 -9.89 -16.49 -17.95
CA LYS A 113 -10.81 -15.35 -18.00
C LYS A 113 -10.05 -14.07 -18.40
N LYS A 114 -10.06 -13.80 -19.71
CA LYS A 114 -9.52 -12.58 -20.33
C LYS A 114 -10.12 -11.32 -19.69
N ARG A 115 -9.39 -10.65 -18.81
CA ARG A 115 -9.10 -9.20 -18.85
C ARG A 115 -8.37 -8.71 -17.57
N LEU A 116 -7.27 -7.99 -17.80
CA LEU A 116 -6.63 -6.99 -16.92
C LEU A 116 -5.82 -7.47 -15.71
N LYS A 117 -4.59 -7.96 -15.97
CA LYS A 117 -3.52 -8.11 -14.95
C LYS A 117 -2.54 -6.92 -14.90
N LYS A 118 -2.85 -5.80 -15.58
CA LYS A 118 -1.95 -4.63 -15.62
C LYS A 118 -2.14 -3.68 -14.44
N ASP A 119 -3.28 -3.73 -13.76
CA ASP A 119 -3.63 -2.80 -12.69
C ASP A 119 -2.72 -2.91 -11.46
N PHE A 120 -1.98 -4.02 -11.34
CA PHE A 120 -0.99 -4.28 -10.29
C PHE A 120 0.46 -4.31 -10.79
N TRP A 121 0.69 -4.16 -12.10
CA TRP A 121 2.02 -3.88 -12.64
C TRP A 121 2.27 -2.38 -12.42
N PHE A 122 2.89 -2.06 -11.29
CA PHE A 122 2.94 -0.70 -10.76
C PHE A 122 3.69 0.27 -11.69
N ASN A 123 4.80 -0.18 -12.27
CA ASN A 123 5.57 0.57 -13.26
C ASN A 123 5.16 0.27 -14.72
N TYR A 124 3.92 -0.16 -14.97
CA TYR A 124 3.43 -0.46 -16.32
C TYR A 124 3.62 0.71 -17.29
N ASN A 125 3.25 1.91 -16.84
CA ASN A 125 3.34 3.14 -17.60
C ASN A 125 4.81 3.52 -17.91
N PRO A 126 5.71 3.54 -16.90
CA PRO A 126 7.14 3.71 -17.14
C PRO A 126 7.78 2.69 -18.08
N CYS A 127 7.44 1.40 -17.96
CA CYS A 127 7.91 0.37 -18.88
C CYS A 127 7.37 0.57 -20.30
N LYS A 128 6.11 1.03 -20.44
CA LYS A 128 5.53 1.34 -21.75
C LYS A 128 6.28 2.49 -22.41
N ALA A 129 6.61 3.56 -21.66
CA ALA A 129 7.40 4.67 -22.19
C ALA A 129 8.81 4.23 -22.58
N LEU A 130 9.45 3.36 -21.79
CA LEU A 130 10.74 2.76 -22.15
C LEU A 130 10.67 2.02 -23.49
N LYS A 131 9.64 1.17 -23.69
CA LYS A 131 9.45 0.44 -24.95
C LYS A 131 9.31 1.34 -26.18
N VAL A 132 8.69 2.53 -26.00
CA VAL A 132 8.53 3.51 -27.08
C VAL A 132 9.85 4.22 -27.35
N TYR A 133 10.65 4.48 -26.32
CA TYR A 133 11.97 5.10 -26.44
C TYR A 133 12.97 4.18 -27.14
N ASP A 134 13.04 2.92 -26.70
CA ASP A 134 13.92 1.89 -27.27
C ASP A 134 13.34 0.50 -26.99
N ARG A 135 13.17 -0.29 -28.06
CA ARG A 135 12.59 -1.64 -27.95
C ARG A 135 13.53 -2.63 -27.28
N ASP A 136 14.84 -2.46 -27.42
CA ASP A 136 15.82 -3.44 -26.93
C ASP A 136 16.02 -3.29 -25.41
N LEU A 137 15.94 -2.05 -24.90
CA LEU A 137 16.02 -1.74 -23.48
C LEU A 137 14.89 -2.39 -22.65
N ILE A 138 13.77 -2.78 -23.27
CA ILE A 138 12.65 -3.40 -22.54
C ILE A 138 13.03 -4.74 -21.92
N SER A 139 13.99 -5.46 -22.51
CA SER A 139 14.47 -6.75 -22.02
C SER A 139 15.15 -6.62 -20.65
N PHE A 140 15.74 -5.46 -20.38
CA PHE A 140 16.38 -5.08 -19.12
C PHE A 140 15.41 -4.46 -18.10
N SER A 141 14.14 -4.24 -18.49
CA SER A 141 13.13 -3.70 -17.59
C SER A 141 12.59 -4.74 -16.62
N VAL A 142 12.41 -4.34 -15.37
CA VAL A 142 11.79 -5.20 -14.35
C VAL A 142 10.34 -4.80 -14.11
N ARG A 143 9.48 -5.78 -13.87
CA ARG A 143 8.05 -5.55 -13.65
C ARG A 143 7.76 -5.55 -12.16
N CYS A 144 7.44 -4.39 -11.62
CA CYS A 144 7.32 -4.17 -10.20
C CYS A 144 5.87 -4.23 -9.71
N ILE A 145 5.67 -4.73 -8.49
CA ILE A 145 4.49 -4.46 -7.66
C ILE A 145 4.87 -3.42 -6.60
N GLN A 146 3.89 -2.65 -6.13
CA GLN A 146 4.01 -1.91 -4.87
C GLN A 146 3.09 -2.57 -3.84
N GLY A 147 3.58 -2.79 -2.61
CA GLY A 147 2.79 -3.39 -1.54
C GLY A 147 3.66 -4.16 -0.56
N TYR A 148 3.50 -5.49 -0.49
CA TYR A 148 4.26 -6.37 0.39
C TYR A 148 4.48 -7.72 -0.28
N PHE A 149 5.65 -8.31 -0.08
CA PHE A 149 5.92 -9.70 -0.40
C PHE A 149 6.81 -10.29 0.68
N ASN A 150 6.41 -11.43 1.24
CA ASN A 150 7.33 -12.29 1.98
C ASN A 150 6.79 -13.72 2.03
N SER A 151 7.67 -14.67 2.30
CA SER A 151 7.32 -16.05 2.53
C SER A 151 8.18 -16.68 3.62
N MET A 152 7.56 -17.52 4.44
CA MET A 152 8.19 -18.22 5.55
C MET A 152 7.87 -19.71 5.45
N THR A 153 8.84 -20.56 5.76
CA THR A 153 8.74 -22.02 5.64
C THR A 153 8.86 -22.66 7.02
N TYR A 154 8.05 -23.69 7.27
CA TYR A 154 8.13 -24.56 8.43
C TYR A 154 7.87 -26.00 8.01
N GLY A 155 8.84 -26.89 8.25
CA GLY A 155 8.84 -28.24 7.67
C GLY A 155 8.74 -28.18 6.14
N SER A 156 7.84 -28.97 5.57
CA SER A 156 7.52 -28.96 4.12
C SER A 156 6.56 -27.84 3.70
N THR A 157 6.02 -27.07 4.65
CA THR A 157 4.96 -26.09 4.38
C THR A 157 5.53 -24.68 4.30
N LYS A 158 5.25 -23.99 3.20
CA LYS A 158 5.61 -22.59 2.97
C LYS A 158 4.36 -21.73 2.86
N ILE A 159 4.31 -20.67 3.68
CA ILE A 159 3.25 -19.66 3.66
C ILE A 159 3.83 -18.39 3.02
N THR A 160 3.25 -17.98 1.91
CA THR A 160 3.58 -16.74 1.19
C THR A 160 2.43 -15.77 1.32
N LEU A 161 2.74 -14.51 1.67
CA LEU A 161 1.77 -13.41 1.68
C LEU A 161 2.22 -12.35 0.68
N ILE A 162 1.34 -12.03 -0.26
CA ILE A 162 1.60 -11.01 -1.29
C ILE A 162 0.48 -9.98 -1.25
N SER A 163 0.84 -8.71 -1.03
CA SER A 163 -0.07 -7.57 -1.21
C SER A 163 0.36 -6.72 -2.38
N ARG A 164 -0.60 -6.39 -3.24
CA ARG A 164 -0.41 -5.62 -4.47
C ARG A 164 -1.33 -4.42 -4.47
N ARG A 165 -0.78 -3.23 -4.49
CA ARG A 165 -1.52 -1.97 -4.56
C ARG A 165 -1.76 -1.58 -6.01
N CYS A 166 -3.00 -1.23 -6.31
CA CYS A 166 -3.42 -0.82 -7.64
C CYS A 166 -2.96 0.60 -7.95
N TRP A 167 -2.24 0.77 -9.07
CA TRP A 167 -1.71 2.09 -9.47
C TRP A 167 -2.79 3.03 -10.03
N ARG A 168 -3.97 2.51 -10.42
CA ARG A 168 -5.05 3.29 -11.04
C ARG A 168 -5.58 4.41 -10.14
N ARG A 169 -5.53 4.23 -8.82
CA ARG A 169 -5.89 5.26 -7.81
C ARG A 169 -5.06 5.17 -6.54
N CYS A 170 -3.74 5.20 -6.68
CA CYS A 170 -2.85 5.45 -5.56
C CYS A 170 -2.72 6.95 -5.27
N GLY A 171 -2.33 7.26 -4.04
CA GLY A 171 -2.08 8.61 -3.56
C GLY A 171 -2.01 8.65 -2.04
N ALA A 172 -1.63 9.81 -1.50
CA ALA A 172 -1.44 10.03 -0.08
C ALA A 172 -2.77 10.13 0.70
N ARG A 173 -2.74 9.95 2.03
CA ARG A 173 -3.91 9.74 2.91
C ARG A 173 -5.03 10.75 2.76
N PHE A 174 -4.76 12.04 2.59
CA PHE A 174 -5.85 13.03 2.43
C PHE A 174 -6.08 13.48 0.99
N PHE A 175 -5.15 13.18 0.09
CA PHE A 175 -5.19 13.61 -1.31
C PHE A 175 -5.95 12.63 -2.22
N SER A 176 -5.97 11.34 -1.87
CA SER A 176 -6.67 10.32 -2.66
C SER A 176 -7.67 9.57 -1.80
N ARG A 177 -8.97 9.89 -1.98
CA ARG A 177 -10.10 9.25 -1.29
C ARG A 177 -11.17 8.81 -2.27
N GLY A 178 -11.95 7.81 -1.88
CA GLY A 178 -13.12 7.40 -2.63
C GLY A 178 -12.83 6.86 -4.04
N VAL A 179 -13.86 6.82 -4.86
CA VAL A 179 -13.83 6.34 -6.24
C VAL A 179 -13.58 7.47 -7.25
N ASN A 180 -12.92 7.17 -8.37
CA ASN A 180 -12.81 8.09 -9.51
C ASN A 180 -13.90 7.85 -10.57
N LYS A 181 -13.91 8.70 -11.61
CA LYS A 181 -14.84 8.61 -12.74
C LYS A 181 -14.79 7.28 -13.50
N GLN A 182 -13.68 6.54 -13.39
CA GLN A 182 -13.50 5.23 -14.01
C GLN A 182 -13.95 4.05 -13.12
N GLY A 183 -14.39 4.29 -11.88
CA GLY A 183 -14.82 3.23 -10.95
C GLY A 183 -13.69 2.64 -10.10
N TYR A 184 -12.46 3.13 -10.23
CA TYR A 184 -11.33 2.72 -9.38
C TYR A 184 -11.37 3.44 -8.04
N VAL A 185 -11.35 2.68 -6.94
CA VAL A 185 -11.27 3.24 -5.58
C VAL A 185 -9.84 3.53 -5.16
N SER A 186 -9.70 4.52 -4.29
CA SER A 186 -8.41 4.91 -3.75
C SER A 186 -7.79 3.80 -2.92
N ASN A 187 -6.49 3.60 -3.10
CA ASN A 187 -5.66 2.65 -2.35
C ASN A 187 -6.23 1.24 -2.33
N PHE A 188 -6.74 0.81 -3.48
CA PHE A 188 -7.17 -0.55 -3.68
C PHE A 188 -5.97 -1.50 -3.60
N VAL A 189 -6.08 -2.54 -2.78
CA VAL A 189 -5.05 -3.54 -2.55
C VAL A 189 -5.66 -4.93 -2.66
N GLU A 190 -4.99 -5.79 -3.42
CA GLU A 190 -5.15 -7.23 -3.38
C GLU A 190 -4.18 -7.83 -2.36
N THR A 191 -4.66 -8.70 -1.47
CA THR A 191 -3.80 -9.46 -0.56
C THR A 191 -4.09 -10.94 -0.72
N GLU A 192 -3.10 -11.69 -1.16
CA GLU A 192 -3.18 -13.12 -1.46
C GLU A 192 -2.31 -13.91 -0.50
N GLN A 193 -2.93 -14.88 0.15
CA GLN A 193 -2.26 -15.86 0.98
C GLN A 193 -2.14 -17.16 0.20
N ILE A 194 -0.92 -17.64 0.03
CA ILE A 194 -0.59 -18.85 -0.72
C ILE A 194 0.09 -19.82 0.23
N ILE A 195 -0.35 -21.07 0.20
CA ILE A 195 0.17 -22.15 1.01
C ILE A 195 0.69 -23.21 0.05
N GLN A 196 1.97 -23.54 0.21
CA GLN A 196 2.65 -24.57 -0.55
C GLN A 196 3.09 -25.69 0.39
N ILE A 197 2.90 -26.94 -0.03
CA ILE A 197 3.46 -28.12 0.64
C ILE A 197 4.29 -28.85 -0.41
N ASP A 198 5.55 -29.15 -0.11
CA ASP A 198 6.48 -29.81 -1.03
C ASP A 198 6.53 -29.12 -2.41
N ASN A 199 6.62 -27.78 -2.37
CA ASN A 199 6.60 -26.87 -3.53
C ASN A 199 5.29 -26.85 -4.37
N LYS A 200 4.28 -27.64 -4.02
CA LYS A 200 2.96 -27.63 -4.68
C LYS A 200 2.02 -26.66 -3.99
N VAL A 201 1.35 -25.80 -4.74
CA VAL A 201 0.32 -24.89 -4.19
C VAL A 201 -0.89 -25.72 -3.81
N ILE A 202 -1.14 -25.85 -2.53
CA ILE A 202 -2.32 -26.57 -2.01
C ILE A 202 -3.50 -25.63 -1.80
N HIS A 203 -3.26 -24.34 -1.57
CA HIS A 203 -4.30 -23.37 -1.31
C HIS A 203 -3.83 -21.95 -1.61
N ALA A 204 -4.67 -21.16 -2.27
CA ALA A 204 -4.43 -19.75 -2.50
C ALA A 204 -5.73 -18.97 -2.34
N PHE A 205 -5.77 -17.98 -1.45
CA PHE A 205 -6.97 -17.17 -1.21
C PHE A 205 -6.67 -15.68 -1.29
N LEU A 206 -7.46 -14.98 -2.10
CA LEU A 206 -7.36 -13.54 -2.33
C LEU A 206 -8.44 -12.79 -1.56
N GLN A 207 -8.01 -11.80 -0.79
CA GLN A 207 -8.85 -10.78 -0.19
C GLN A 207 -8.56 -9.43 -0.85
N ILE A 208 -9.57 -8.56 -0.92
CA ILE A 208 -9.40 -7.21 -1.46
C ILE A 208 -9.78 -6.16 -0.42
N ARG A 209 -9.12 -5.02 -0.45
CA ARG A 209 -9.48 -3.86 0.36
C ARG A 209 -9.32 -2.57 -0.43
N GLY A 210 -10.03 -1.52 -0.04
CA GLY A 210 -9.94 -0.23 -0.69
C GLY A 210 -10.86 0.79 -0.04
N SER A 211 -10.70 2.05 -0.44
CA SER A 211 -11.55 3.12 0.08
C SER A 211 -13.02 2.80 -0.22
N ILE A 212 -13.93 3.29 0.62
CA ILE A 212 -15.36 3.16 0.37
C ILE A 212 -15.69 3.63 -1.05
N PRO A 213 -16.47 2.87 -1.85
CA PRO A 213 -16.73 3.16 -3.27
C PRO A 213 -17.72 4.31 -3.49
N LEU A 214 -17.54 5.40 -2.75
CA LEU A 214 -18.22 6.68 -2.93
C LEU A 214 -17.20 7.69 -3.46
N VAL A 215 -17.64 8.69 -4.21
CA VAL A 215 -16.92 9.93 -4.42
C VAL A 215 -17.01 10.70 -3.12
N TRP A 216 -15.87 10.89 -2.47
CA TRP A 216 -15.74 11.68 -1.24
C TRP A 216 -14.29 12.13 -1.07
N GLY A 217 -14.08 13.13 -0.23
CA GLY A 217 -12.77 13.69 0.04
C GLY A 217 -12.68 14.36 1.41
N HIS A 218 -11.53 14.95 1.67
CA HIS A 218 -11.31 15.79 2.84
C HIS A 218 -10.95 17.20 2.44
N LYS A 219 -11.45 18.20 3.19
CA LYS A 219 -10.89 19.55 3.13
C LYS A 219 -9.57 19.56 3.89
N VAL A 220 -8.44 19.47 3.19
CA VAL A 220 -7.11 19.43 3.82
C VAL A 220 -6.87 20.74 4.60
N ASN A 221 -6.78 20.63 5.93
CA ASN A 221 -6.56 21.74 6.85
C ASN A 221 -5.74 21.27 8.06
N LEU A 222 -5.51 22.16 9.03
CA LEU A 222 -4.75 21.84 10.24
C LEU A 222 -5.56 21.05 11.29
N LYS A 223 -6.88 20.84 11.12
CA LYS A 223 -7.70 20.07 12.08
C LYS A 223 -7.25 18.61 12.16
N TYR A 224 -7.27 18.03 13.36
CA TYR A 224 -6.88 16.62 13.57
C TYR A 224 -7.70 15.64 12.71
N ALA A 225 -9.02 15.83 12.68
CA ALA A 225 -9.95 15.13 11.79
C ALA A 225 -10.51 16.14 10.75
N PRO A 226 -9.99 16.15 9.51
CA PRO A 226 -10.47 17.06 8.46
C PRO A 226 -11.92 16.79 8.10
N GLU A 227 -12.69 17.78 7.67
CA GLU A 227 -14.10 17.58 7.31
C GLU A 227 -14.28 16.66 6.09
N ILE A 228 -15.25 15.76 6.14
CA ILE A 228 -15.61 14.86 5.03
C ILE A 228 -16.51 15.61 4.05
N ILE A 229 -16.08 15.67 2.80
CA ILE A 229 -16.88 16.21 1.69
C ILE A 229 -17.49 15.03 0.94
N LEU A 230 -18.82 14.96 0.89
CA LEU A 230 -19.58 13.94 0.17
C LEU A 230 -20.55 14.59 -0.82
N PRO A 231 -20.25 14.58 -2.14
CA PRO A 231 -21.18 15.04 -3.16
C PRO A 231 -22.44 14.17 -3.26
N GLU A 232 -23.56 14.74 -3.70
CA GLU A 232 -24.83 14.01 -3.78
C GLU A 232 -24.86 12.94 -4.89
N LYS A 233 -24.22 13.21 -6.04
CA LYS A 233 -24.22 12.30 -7.22
C LYS A 233 -23.22 11.16 -7.08
N ASN A 234 -23.58 10.17 -6.26
CA ASN A 234 -22.70 9.04 -5.91
C ASN A 234 -23.09 7.68 -6.55
N ALA A 235 -24.37 7.50 -6.89
CA ALA A 235 -24.92 6.22 -7.36
C ALA A 235 -24.17 5.66 -8.58
N GLN A 236 -24.00 6.46 -9.63
CA GLN A 236 -23.34 6.03 -10.87
C GLN A 236 -21.91 5.53 -10.63
N PHE A 237 -21.13 6.23 -9.81
CA PHE A 237 -19.74 5.85 -9.54
C PHE A 237 -19.64 4.60 -8.66
N PHE A 238 -20.57 4.45 -7.72
CA PHE A 238 -20.69 3.27 -6.89
C PHE A 238 -20.99 2.03 -7.73
N PHE A 239 -22.01 2.08 -8.59
CA PHE A 239 -22.37 0.95 -9.47
C PHE A 239 -21.23 0.60 -10.41
N LYS A 240 -20.62 1.61 -11.06
CA LYS A 240 -19.44 1.39 -11.92
C LYS A 240 -18.27 0.74 -11.18
N SER A 241 -18.04 1.11 -9.93
CA SER A 241 -17.01 0.47 -9.10
C SER A 241 -17.36 -0.98 -8.79
N HIS A 242 -18.62 -1.24 -8.45
CA HIS A 242 -19.12 -2.58 -8.18
C HIS A 242 -19.00 -3.50 -9.39
N ASP A 243 -19.43 -3.04 -10.56
CA ASP A 243 -19.35 -3.80 -11.83
C ASP A 243 -17.90 -4.10 -12.21
N LEU A 244 -17.00 -3.14 -11.99
CA LEU A 244 -15.56 -3.34 -12.19
C LEU A 244 -15.00 -4.44 -11.28
N LEU A 245 -15.49 -4.57 -10.04
CA LEU A 245 -15.11 -5.71 -9.19
C LEU A 245 -15.75 -7.02 -9.64
N LEU A 246 -17.04 -7.01 -10.02
CA LEU A 246 -17.74 -8.20 -10.48
C LEU A 246 -17.06 -8.81 -11.70
N SER A 247 -16.68 -7.96 -12.66
CA SER A 247 -15.96 -8.39 -13.87
C SER A 247 -14.60 -9.02 -13.58
N LYS A 248 -13.95 -8.65 -12.47
CA LYS A 248 -12.60 -9.10 -12.12
C LYS A 248 -12.58 -10.34 -11.22
N TYR A 249 -13.47 -10.37 -10.22
CA TYR A 249 -13.42 -11.36 -9.15
C TYR A 249 -14.67 -12.23 -9.09
N GLY A 250 -15.66 -11.99 -9.96
CA GLY A 250 -16.95 -12.66 -9.86
C GLY A 250 -17.74 -12.13 -8.67
N SER A 251 -18.18 -13.00 -7.76
CA SER A 251 -19.00 -12.57 -6.62
C SER A 251 -18.21 -11.70 -5.64
N ILE A 252 -18.81 -10.62 -5.12
CA ILE A 252 -18.17 -9.77 -4.09
C ILE A 252 -19.00 -9.81 -2.81
N TYR A 253 -18.32 -10.02 -1.68
CA TYR A 253 -18.90 -9.87 -0.35
C TYR A 253 -18.26 -8.69 0.37
N TYR A 254 -19.05 -7.72 0.82
CA TYR A 254 -18.53 -6.52 1.48
C TYR A 254 -18.49 -6.68 3.00
N ILE A 255 -17.37 -6.33 3.63
CA ILE A 255 -17.29 -6.12 5.08
C ILE A 255 -16.96 -4.66 5.31
N ASN A 256 -17.89 -3.91 5.90
CA ASN A 256 -17.73 -2.49 6.18
C ASN A 256 -17.29 -2.29 7.64
N LEU A 257 -16.15 -1.64 7.83
CA LEU A 257 -15.61 -1.31 9.16
C LEU A 257 -15.87 0.15 9.56
N ILE A 258 -16.69 0.85 8.79
CA ILE A 258 -17.00 2.28 8.95
C ILE A 258 -18.00 2.41 10.09
N ASN A 259 -17.75 3.34 11.01
CA ASN A 259 -18.68 3.59 12.11
C ASN A 259 -19.98 4.21 11.57
N ASP A 260 -21.10 3.71 12.07
CA ASP A 260 -22.44 4.20 11.76
C ASP A 260 -22.78 5.53 12.45
N THR A 261 -22.02 5.86 13.49
CA THR A 261 -22.14 7.06 14.32
C THR A 261 -20.97 8.02 14.11
N ASN A 262 -21.16 9.27 14.56
CA ASN A 262 -20.13 10.32 14.60
C ASN A 262 -19.60 10.71 13.21
N TYR A 263 -18.31 11.07 13.15
CA TYR A 263 -17.58 11.56 11.99
C TYR A 263 -17.72 10.70 10.73
N GLU A 264 -17.79 9.36 10.85
CA GLU A 264 -17.88 8.44 9.72
C GLU A 264 -19.33 8.17 9.24
N GLY A 265 -20.33 8.56 10.05
CA GLY A 265 -21.73 8.21 9.84
C GLY A 265 -22.31 8.70 8.52
N ILE A 266 -21.84 9.84 8.00
CA ILE A 266 -22.28 10.39 6.71
C ILE A 266 -21.94 9.42 5.57
N LEU A 267 -20.71 8.88 5.56
CA LEU A 267 -20.29 7.89 4.56
C LEU A 267 -21.03 6.56 4.73
N TYR A 268 -21.27 6.14 5.97
CA TYR A 268 -22.00 4.91 6.28
C TYR A 268 -23.44 4.96 5.74
N LYS A 269 -24.18 6.04 6.05
CA LYS A 269 -25.56 6.24 5.59
C LYS A 269 -25.64 6.25 4.05
N ALA A 270 -24.74 6.98 3.40
CA ALA A 270 -24.70 7.06 1.94
C ALA A 270 -24.39 5.72 1.28
N PHE A 271 -23.42 4.96 1.81
CA PHE A 271 -23.10 3.64 1.30
C PHE A 271 -24.27 2.66 1.47
N ASN A 272 -24.90 2.64 2.65
CA ASN A 272 -26.01 1.71 2.91
C ASN A 272 -27.22 1.99 2.03
N LYS A 273 -27.51 3.27 1.75
CA LYS A 273 -28.56 3.66 0.80
C LYS A 273 -28.33 3.01 -0.57
N LEU A 274 -27.13 3.18 -1.14
CA LEU A 274 -26.77 2.63 -2.46
C LEU A 274 -26.59 1.10 -2.46
N ARG A 275 -26.17 0.54 -1.33
CA ARG A 275 -26.06 -0.91 -1.17
C ARG A 275 -27.43 -1.58 -1.19
N ASN A 276 -28.43 -0.96 -0.55
CA ASN A 276 -29.79 -1.49 -0.50
C ASN A 276 -30.46 -1.48 -1.88
N THR A 277 -30.17 -0.49 -2.74
CA THR A 277 -30.77 -0.42 -4.09
C THR A 277 -30.41 -1.60 -4.98
N ILE A 278 -29.21 -2.18 -4.81
CA ILE A 278 -28.74 -3.35 -5.58
C ILE A 278 -28.63 -4.62 -4.71
N ARG A 279 -29.25 -4.61 -3.51
CA ARG A 279 -29.31 -5.75 -2.57
C ARG A 279 -27.95 -6.42 -2.33
N LEU A 280 -26.88 -5.64 -2.12
CA LEU A 280 -25.56 -6.25 -1.92
C LEU A 280 -25.46 -7.03 -0.61
N ASN A 281 -24.85 -8.20 -0.73
CA ASN A 281 -24.38 -8.97 0.41
C ASN A 281 -23.26 -8.20 1.12
N ASN A 282 -23.52 -7.82 2.37
CA ASN A 282 -22.54 -7.20 3.21
C ASN A 282 -22.67 -7.62 4.67
N PHE A 283 -21.63 -7.29 5.44
CA PHE A 283 -21.66 -7.29 6.89
C PHE A 283 -21.06 -5.99 7.41
N ASN A 284 -21.80 -5.30 8.28
CA ASN A 284 -21.30 -4.11 8.96
C ASN A 284 -20.68 -4.53 10.29
N TYR A 285 -19.38 -4.28 10.44
CA TYR A 285 -18.61 -4.65 11.62
C TYR A 285 -17.95 -3.43 12.25
N HIS A 286 -18.69 -2.78 13.15
CA HIS A 286 -18.32 -1.52 13.78
C HIS A 286 -17.36 -1.70 14.96
N LYS A 287 -17.54 -2.78 15.73
CA LYS A 287 -16.68 -3.11 16.87
C LYS A 287 -15.69 -4.18 16.42
N LEU A 288 -14.52 -3.77 15.94
CA LEU A 288 -13.35 -4.64 16.02
C LEU A 288 -13.15 -4.94 17.50
N GLN A 289 -13.51 -6.15 17.94
CA GLN A 289 -13.28 -6.59 19.31
C GLN A 289 -11.79 -6.40 19.63
N LYS A 290 -11.48 -6.19 20.92
CA LYS A 290 -10.09 -6.12 21.40
C LYS A 290 -9.33 -7.43 21.10
N THR A 291 -10.05 -8.48 20.73
CA THR A 291 -9.61 -9.86 20.50
C THR A 291 -9.49 -10.17 19.00
N LEU A 292 -8.57 -11.09 18.69
CA LEU A 292 -8.21 -11.51 17.32
C LEU A 292 -8.99 -12.75 16.85
N ASP A 293 -10.03 -13.16 17.59
CA ASP A 293 -10.72 -14.43 17.39
C ASP A 293 -12.15 -14.24 16.86
N LEU A 294 -12.43 -14.82 15.69
CA LEU A 294 -13.76 -14.81 15.08
C LEU A 294 -14.79 -15.60 15.89
N GLU A 295 -14.35 -16.55 16.69
CA GLU A 295 -15.24 -17.45 17.42
C GLU A 295 -16.00 -16.75 18.56
N GLU A 296 -15.48 -15.64 19.06
CA GLU A 296 -16.22 -14.76 19.97
C GLU A 296 -17.45 -14.13 19.29
N ASN A 297 -17.41 -14.01 17.96
CA ASN A 297 -18.56 -13.61 17.15
C ASN A 297 -19.06 -14.78 16.31
N LYS A 298 -19.71 -15.76 16.97
CA LYS A 298 -20.29 -16.95 16.33
C LYS A 298 -21.15 -16.61 15.10
N LYS A 299 -21.85 -15.46 15.08
CA LYS A 299 -22.65 -15.00 13.94
C LYS A 299 -21.76 -14.65 12.74
N LEU A 300 -20.72 -13.84 12.95
CA LEU A 300 -19.77 -13.47 11.90
C LEU A 300 -18.99 -14.68 11.40
N SER A 301 -18.53 -15.55 12.30
CA SER A 301 -17.83 -16.79 11.94
C SER A 301 -18.67 -17.66 11.01
N LYS A 302 -19.93 -17.98 11.38
CA LYS A 302 -20.85 -18.75 10.53
C LYS A 302 -21.12 -18.10 9.18
N GLN A 303 -21.22 -16.77 9.11
CA GLN A 303 -21.41 -16.07 7.84
C GLN A 303 -20.17 -16.17 6.95
N ILE A 304 -18.99 -15.91 7.51
CA ILE A 304 -17.72 -16.06 6.80
C ILE A 304 -17.57 -17.48 6.28
N ASP A 305 -17.91 -18.50 7.07
CA ASP A 305 -17.83 -19.90 6.64
C ASP A 305 -18.66 -20.19 5.39
N LYS A 306 -19.92 -19.75 5.38
CA LYS A 306 -20.82 -19.89 4.21
C LYS A 306 -20.24 -19.21 2.97
N ILE A 307 -19.63 -18.04 3.14
CA ILE A 307 -19.06 -17.27 2.02
C ILE A 307 -17.78 -17.92 1.49
N LEU A 308 -16.91 -18.36 2.40
CA LEU A 308 -15.68 -19.07 2.08
C LEU A 308 -15.98 -20.36 1.28
N ASP A 309 -16.98 -21.12 1.70
CA ASP A 309 -17.44 -22.30 0.98
C ASP A 309 -18.02 -21.95 -0.40
N LYS A 310 -18.86 -20.90 -0.50
CA LYS A 310 -19.38 -20.39 -1.78
C LYS A 310 -18.27 -19.92 -2.74
N PHE A 311 -17.17 -19.41 -2.21
CA PHE A 311 -16.05 -18.90 -2.99
C PHE A 311 -15.01 -19.97 -3.35
N ASN A 312 -15.28 -21.24 -3.09
CA ASN A 312 -14.36 -22.37 -3.31
C ASN A 312 -13.08 -22.31 -2.47
N SER A 313 -13.09 -21.71 -1.28
CA SER A 313 -11.87 -21.60 -0.46
C SER A 313 -11.42 -22.92 0.20
N LYS A 314 -12.25 -23.98 0.18
CA LYS A 314 -11.90 -25.31 0.70
C LYS A 314 -11.18 -26.19 -0.31
N SER A 315 -11.44 -26.00 -1.60
CA SER A 315 -10.94 -26.92 -2.61
C SER A 315 -9.49 -26.59 -2.95
N THR A 316 -8.60 -27.55 -2.73
CA THR A 316 -7.19 -27.47 -3.11
C THR A 316 -6.97 -27.39 -4.63
N ILE A 317 -8.02 -27.69 -5.42
CA ILE A 317 -7.95 -27.87 -6.88
C ILE A 317 -8.74 -26.79 -7.66
N LYS A 318 -9.73 -26.11 -7.07
CA LYS A 318 -10.62 -25.19 -7.82
C LYS A 318 -10.25 -23.72 -7.60
N TYR A 319 -10.36 -22.93 -8.67
CA TYR A 319 -10.23 -21.48 -8.61
C TYR A 319 -11.33 -20.83 -7.76
N GLN A 320 -10.95 -19.71 -7.13
CA GLN A 320 -11.81 -18.84 -6.35
C GLN A 320 -12.90 -18.22 -7.25
N LYS A 321 -14.15 -18.20 -6.77
CA LYS A 321 -15.32 -17.70 -7.53
C LYS A 321 -15.80 -16.30 -7.10
N GLY A 322 -15.23 -15.76 -6.04
CA GLY A 322 -15.61 -14.47 -5.46
C GLY A 322 -14.60 -13.96 -4.46
N ALA A 323 -14.59 -12.67 -4.16
CA ALA A 323 -13.65 -12.05 -3.22
C ALA A 323 -14.37 -11.36 -2.05
N ILE A 324 -13.77 -11.42 -0.86
CA ILE A 324 -14.20 -10.62 0.29
C ILE A 324 -13.53 -9.26 0.18
N ARG A 325 -14.34 -8.20 0.15
CA ARG A 325 -13.91 -6.81 0.12
C ARG A 325 -14.06 -6.15 1.48
N ILE A 326 -12.96 -5.71 2.08
CA ILE A 326 -12.99 -4.92 3.31
C ILE A 326 -12.98 -3.43 2.96
N ASN A 327 -14.00 -2.70 3.40
CA ASN A 327 -14.11 -1.25 3.29
C ASN A 327 -13.82 -0.59 4.63
N CYS A 328 -13.15 0.56 4.57
CA CYS A 328 -12.93 1.46 5.70
C CYS A 328 -12.74 2.88 5.16
N ILE A 329 -12.80 3.90 6.02
CA ILE A 329 -12.38 5.25 5.65
C ILE A 329 -10.91 5.21 5.20
N ASP A 330 -10.05 4.56 6.00
CA ASP A 330 -8.64 4.30 5.77
C ASP A 330 -8.34 2.81 5.61
N CYS A 331 -7.69 2.46 4.50
CA CYS A 331 -7.28 1.07 4.18
C CYS A 331 -5.96 0.69 4.86
N LEU A 332 -5.91 0.96 6.17
CA LEU A 332 -4.74 0.79 7.03
C LEU A 332 -5.04 -0.24 8.12
N ASP A 333 -5.11 0.24 9.35
CA ASP A 333 -4.97 -0.52 10.58
C ASP A 333 -6.16 -1.49 10.78
N ARG A 334 -7.40 -0.97 10.74
CA ARG A 334 -8.64 -1.78 10.86
C ARG A 334 -8.77 -2.83 9.75
N THR A 335 -8.41 -2.46 8.52
CA THR A 335 -8.57 -3.35 7.36
C THR A 335 -7.55 -4.49 7.36
N ASN A 336 -6.31 -4.22 7.76
CA ASN A 336 -5.28 -5.26 7.87
C ASN A 336 -5.66 -6.28 8.93
N LEU A 337 -6.17 -5.79 10.06
CA LEU A 337 -6.62 -6.62 11.16
C LEU A 337 -7.77 -7.55 10.74
N MET A 338 -8.81 -7.01 10.10
CA MET A 338 -9.94 -7.82 9.63
C MET A 338 -9.51 -8.86 8.58
N GLN A 339 -8.61 -8.50 7.66
CA GLN A 339 -8.09 -9.45 6.68
C GLN A 339 -7.26 -10.57 7.32
N TYR A 340 -6.42 -10.23 8.32
CA TYR A 340 -5.68 -11.22 9.12
C TYR A 340 -6.64 -12.16 9.85
N ILE A 341 -7.70 -11.63 10.44
CA ILE A 341 -8.71 -12.43 11.16
C ILE A 341 -9.36 -13.48 10.21
N ILE A 342 -9.72 -13.10 8.99
CA ILE A 342 -10.25 -14.02 7.97
C ILE A 342 -9.19 -15.05 7.53
N ALA A 343 -7.95 -14.59 7.33
CA ALA A 343 -6.81 -15.43 6.96
C ALA A 343 -6.49 -16.48 8.04
N LYS A 344 -6.51 -16.08 9.32
CA LYS A 344 -6.34 -16.93 10.50
C LYS A 344 -7.39 -18.04 10.52
N HIS A 345 -8.65 -17.69 10.28
CA HIS A 345 -9.75 -18.65 10.23
C HIS A 345 -9.60 -19.67 9.10
N LEU A 346 -9.14 -19.23 7.94
CA LEU A 346 -8.81 -20.13 6.82
C LEU A 346 -7.68 -21.11 7.19
N VAL A 347 -6.58 -20.63 7.79
CA VAL A 347 -5.48 -21.50 8.23
C VAL A 347 -5.94 -22.48 9.30
N LYS A 348 -6.79 -22.05 10.25
CA LYS A 348 -7.39 -22.94 11.26
C LYS A 348 -8.19 -24.07 10.63
N ARG A 349 -8.99 -23.75 9.60
CA ARG A 349 -9.78 -24.74 8.84
C ARG A 349 -8.92 -25.71 8.04
N LEU A 350 -7.76 -25.30 7.55
CA LEU A 350 -6.87 -26.14 6.73
C LEU A 350 -5.98 -27.06 7.56
N PHE A 351 -5.44 -26.57 8.69
CA PHE A 351 -4.44 -27.30 9.47
C PHE A 351 -4.95 -27.89 10.78
N GLY A 352 -6.18 -27.58 11.19
CA GLY A 352 -6.81 -28.15 12.38
C GLY A 352 -5.91 -28.06 13.62
N LYS A 353 -5.45 -29.20 14.12
CA LYS A 353 -4.59 -29.31 15.32
C LYS A 353 -3.23 -28.60 15.16
N ASN A 354 -2.66 -28.54 13.95
CA ASN A 354 -1.37 -27.90 13.69
C ASN A 354 -1.46 -26.37 13.51
N PHE A 355 -2.65 -25.80 13.72
CA PHE A 355 -2.92 -24.38 13.51
C PHE A 355 -1.98 -23.43 14.26
N LEU A 356 -1.62 -23.72 15.52
CA LEU A 356 -0.87 -22.79 16.37
C LEU A 356 0.49 -22.41 15.79
N ILE A 357 1.19 -23.38 15.21
CA ILE A 357 2.52 -23.18 14.60
C ILE A 357 2.38 -22.26 13.38
N TYR A 358 1.47 -22.60 12.46
CA TYR A 358 1.24 -21.80 11.25
C TYR A 358 0.66 -20.42 11.54
N ASN A 359 -0.13 -20.28 12.61
CA ASN A 359 -0.66 -18.99 13.04
C ASN A 359 0.45 -18.04 13.48
N SER A 360 1.50 -18.55 14.14
CA SER A 360 2.64 -17.74 14.58
C SER A 360 3.40 -17.13 13.39
N ILE A 361 3.59 -17.93 12.34
CA ILE A 361 4.17 -17.49 11.05
C ILE A 361 3.24 -16.48 10.37
N LEU A 362 1.95 -16.81 10.29
CA LEU A 362 0.94 -15.97 9.66
C LEU A 362 0.88 -14.58 10.32
N ARG A 363 0.92 -14.53 11.66
CA ARG A 363 0.94 -13.29 12.43
C ARG A 363 2.09 -12.38 12.06
N LEU A 364 3.31 -12.93 11.93
CA LEU A 364 4.48 -12.16 11.53
C LEU A 364 4.33 -11.60 10.11
N LEU A 365 3.89 -12.42 9.17
CA LEU A 365 3.63 -11.98 7.79
C LEU A 365 2.60 -10.83 7.75
N TRP A 366 1.49 -10.95 8.48
CA TRP A 366 0.45 -9.91 8.52
C TRP A 366 0.85 -8.65 9.29
N PHE A 367 1.74 -8.77 10.28
CA PHE A 367 2.35 -7.64 10.98
C PHE A 367 3.18 -6.78 10.02
N TYR A 368 4.12 -7.40 9.30
CA TYR A 368 4.95 -6.68 8.34
C TYR A 368 4.14 -6.17 7.14
N ASN A 369 3.16 -6.93 6.66
CA ASN A 369 2.23 -6.49 5.62
C ASN A 369 1.49 -5.20 6.00
N GLY A 370 0.94 -5.16 7.23
CA GLY A 370 0.24 -3.98 7.73
C GLY A 370 1.16 -2.76 7.80
N ASN A 371 2.37 -2.93 8.32
CA ASN A 371 3.36 -1.86 8.43
C ASN A 371 3.77 -1.33 7.05
N MET A 372 4.07 -2.20 6.08
CA MET A 372 4.49 -1.78 4.74
C MET A 372 3.39 -1.03 3.99
N LEU A 373 2.16 -1.54 4.02
CA LEU A 373 1.02 -0.87 3.39
C LEU A 373 0.68 0.45 4.09
N SER A 374 0.96 0.56 5.40
CA SER A 374 0.83 1.81 6.15
C SER A 374 1.88 2.84 5.78
N LEU A 375 3.15 2.44 5.70
CA LEU A 375 4.23 3.33 5.29
C LEU A 375 3.95 3.94 3.91
N GLN A 376 3.50 3.13 2.96
CA GLN A 376 3.21 3.58 1.59
C GLN A 376 2.03 4.56 1.48
N TYR A 377 1.08 4.52 2.41
CA TYR A 377 -0.14 5.33 2.34
C TYR A 377 -0.14 6.52 3.31
N ALA A 378 0.38 6.31 4.53
CA ALA A 378 0.40 7.28 5.61
C ALA A 378 1.81 7.82 5.93
N GLY A 379 2.88 7.16 5.46
CA GLY A 379 4.26 7.53 5.79
C GLY A 379 4.74 7.09 7.17
N THR A 380 3.93 6.29 7.88
CA THR A 380 4.27 5.73 9.19
C THR A 380 3.95 4.23 9.24
N PRO A 381 4.57 3.46 10.15
CA PRO A 381 4.11 2.10 10.47
C PRO A 381 2.63 2.06 10.88
N ALA A 382 2.05 0.85 10.89
CA ALA A 382 0.65 0.67 11.23
C ALA A 382 0.44 0.90 12.74
N ILE A 383 -0.59 1.66 13.07
CA ILE A 383 -1.03 1.83 14.45
C ILE A 383 -1.75 0.54 14.83
N LYS A 384 -1.64 0.08 16.08
CA LYS A 384 -2.20 -1.18 16.57
C LYS A 384 -1.50 -2.43 16.02
N ALA A 385 -0.38 -2.29 15.31
CA ALA A 385 0.38 -3.44 14.81
C ALA A 385 0.85 -4.36 15.96
N GLY A 386 1.10 -3.79 17.15
CA GLY A 386 1.47 -4.54 18.35
C GLY A 386 0.46 -5.64 18.74
N LEU A 387 -0.83 -5.48 18.41
CA LEU A 387 -1.85 -6.49 18.67
C LEU A 387 -1.57 -7.80 17.93
N LEU A 388 -1.09 -7.72 16.67
CA LEU A 388 -0.70 -8.91 15.89
C LEU A 388 0.54 -9.59 16.48
N ARG A 389 1.42 -8.83 17.15
CA ARG A 389 2.69 -9.33 17.70
C ARG A 389 2.55 -9.93 19.10
N HIS A 390 1.70 -9.37 19.96
CA HIS A 390 1.62 -9.76 21.36
C HIS A 390 0.26 -10.31 21.79
N GLU A 391 -0.75 -10.33 20.90
CA GLU A 391 -2.15 -10.74 21.14
C GLU A 391 -2.91 -9.93 22.20
N LYS A 392 -2.19 -9.22 23.07
CA LYS A 392 -2.67 -8.23 24.03
C LYS A 392 -1.97 -6.89 23.81
N TYR A 393 -2.63 -5.81 24.20
CA TYR A 393 -2.03 -4.48 24.20
C TYR A 393 -1.04 -4.33 25.35
N THR A 394 0.21 -3.98 25.03
CA THR A 394 1.24 -3.66 26.02
C THR A 394 1.37 -2.15 26.20
N VAL A 395 1.85 -1.69 27.36
CA VAL A 395 2.09 -0.25 27.64
C VAL A 395 3.04 0.37 26.61
N ASN A 396 4.11 -0.34 26.26
CA ASN A 396 5.03 0.08 25.20
C ASN A 396 4.35 0.15 23.82
N GLY A 397 3.38 -0.73 23.56
CA GLY A 397 2.54 -0.67 22.36
C GLY A 397 1.71 0.61 22.28
N TYR A 398 1.08 1.03 23.39
CA TYR A 398 0.33 2.29 23.45
C TYR A 398 1.21 3.51 23.20
N LEU A 399 2.40 3.56 23.81
CA LEU A 399 3.33 4.67 23.63
C LEU A 399 3.83 4.77 22.18
N LYS A 400 4.14 3.64 21.54
CA LYS A 400 4.51 3.60 20.12
C LYS A 400 3.37 4.04 19.22
N ASP A 401 2.15 3.59 19.49
CA ASP A 401 0.96 3.99 18.74
C ASP A 401 0.70 5.50 18.85
N PHE A 402 0.93 6.09 20.04
CA PHE A 402 0.86 7.55 20.23
C PHE A 402 1.93 8.28 19.40
N TYR A 403 3.18 7.84 19.49
CA TYR A 403 4.29 8.42 18.70
C TYR A 403 3.99 8.38 17.19
N TYR A 404 3.51 7.25 16.67
CA TYR A 404 3.15 7.13 15.25
C TYR A 404 1.94 8.00 14.89
N SER A 405 0.98 8.20 15.78
CA SER A 405 -0.15 9.11 15.56
C SER A 405 0.33 10.56 15.37
N VAL A 406 1.25 11.02 16.23
CA VAL A 406 1.87 12.35 16.13
C VAL A 406 2.69 12.48 14.84
N GLN A 407 3.54 11.51 14.56
CA GLN A 407 4.35 11.50 13.32
C GLN A 407 3.44 11.56 12.07
N ARG A 408 2.36 10.76 12.06
CA ARG A 408 1.38 10.70 10.98
C ARG A 408 0.65 12.05 10.83
N TYR A 409 0.36 12.77 11.91
CA TYR A 409 -0.22 14.12 11.87
C TYR A 409 0.65 15.11 11.08
N PHE A 410 1.96 15.16 11.37
CA PHE A 410 2.89 16.07 10.69
C PHE A 410 3.17 15.66 9.24
N ILE A 411 3.45 14.37 9.01
CA ILE A 411 3.71 13.84 7.66
C ILE A 411 2.54 14.11 6.72
N ASN A 412 1.31 13.89 7.18
CA ASN A 412 0.11 14.07 6.37
C ASN A 412 -0.11 15.52 5.91
N ARG A 413 0.43 16.52 6.61
CA ARG A 413 0.20 17.93 6.29
C ARG A 413 1.37 18.59 5.58
N LEU A 414 2.60 18.20 5.92
CA LEU A 414 3.80 18.86 5.41
C LEU A 414 4.37 18.14 4.18
N PHE A 415 4.32 16.80 4.16
CA PHE A 415 5.05 16.01 3.16
C PHE A 415 4.16 15.23 2.21
N HIS A 416 2.88 15.00 2.55
CA HIS A 416 1.96 14.24 1.69
C HIS A 416 1.69 14.87 0.33
N GLY A 417 1.82 16.20 0.19
CA GLY A 417 1.73 16.86 -1.12
C GLY A 417 2.79 16.31 -2.08
N GLN A 418 4.07 16.32 -1.66
CA GLN A 418 5.18 15.80 -2.44
C GLN A 418 5.04 14.30 -2.73
N ILE A 419 4.59 13.50 -1.76
CA ILE A 419 4.34 12.06 -1.96
C ILE A 419 3.21 11.82 -2.96
N HIS A 420 2.13 12.61 -2.89
CA HIS A 420 1.04 12.54 -3.86
C HIS A 420 1.51 12.91 -5.26
N ASP A 421 2.34 13.94 -5.35
CA ASP A 421 3.00 14.37 -6.57
C ASP A 421 4.09 13.42 -7.04
N ALA A 422 4.55 12.45 -6.26
CA ALA A 422 5.37 11.36 -6.77
C ALA A 422 4.48 10.25 -7.36
N TYR A 423 3.39 9.91 -6.67
CA TYR A 423 2.45 8.88 -7.14
C TYR A 423 1.81 9.20 -8.48
N ASN A 424 1.39 10.44 -8.70
CA ASN A 424 0.75 10.80 -9.96
C ASN A 424 1.75 10.63 -11.17
N ILE A 425 3.08 10.69 -10.98
CA ILE A 425 4.17 10.84 -11.99
C ILE A 425 4.49 9.42 -12.39
N LEU A 426 4.71 8.57 -11.38
CA LEU A 426 4.91 7.14 -11.57
C LEU A 426 3.70 6.50 -12.25
N THR A 427 2.49 7.06 -12.08
CA THR A 427 1.25 6.51 -12.64
C THR A 427 0.70 7.26 -13.86
N TYR A 428 1.39 8.28 -14.37
CA TYR A 428 0.97 9.16 -15.48
C TYR A 428 -0.47 9.67 -15.39
N LYS A 429 -0.89 10.10 -14.20
CA LYS A 429 -2.12 10.88 -14.10
C LYS A 429 -1.81 12.31 -14.53
N LYS A 430 -2.69 12.92 -15.34
CA LYS A 430 -2.57 14.34 -15.73
C LYS A 430 -2.35 15.16 -14.47
N TYR A 431 -1.14 15.71 -14.35
CA TYR A 431 -0.77 16.66 -13.33
C TYR A 431 -1.41 18.00 -13.63
N ILE A 432 -1.96 18.62 -12.60
CA ILE A 432 -2.13 20.05 -12.59
C ILE A 432 -0.96 20.55 -11.74
N PHE A 433 0.05 21.12 -12.38
CA PHE A 433 1.04 21.92 -11.68
C PHE A 433 0.28 23.10 -11.09
N LYS A 434 -0.10 23.00 -9.81
CA LYS A 434 -0.50 24.21 -9.11
C LYS A 434 0.76 25.02 -8.96
N ASP A 435 0.85 26.14 -9.68
CA ASP A 435 1.78 27.20 -9.34
C ASP A 435 1.69 27.44 -7.84
N LYS A 436 2.85 27.67 -7.21
CA LYS A 436 3.04 27.77 -5.75
C LYS A 436 1.78 28.36 -5.12
N ALA A 437 0.95 27.50 -4.51
CA ALA A 437 0.01 28.00 -3.53
C ALA A 437 0.91 28.51 -2.40
N THR A 438 1.10 29.83 -2.36
CA THR A 438 1.62 30.53 -1.20
C THR A 438 0.58 30.36 -0.11
N THR A 439 0.54 29.17 0.50
CA THR A 439 -0.04 29.04 1.82
C THR A 439 0.86 29.88 2.71
N LYS A 440 0.49 31.16 2.91
CA LYS A 440 1.00 31.96 4.02
C LYS A 440 0.68 31.13 5.26
N LEU A 441 1.69 30.39 5.75
CA LEU A 441 1.66 29.87 7.11
C LEU A 441 1.42 31.11 7.98
N SER A 442 0.34 31.10 8.76
CA SER A 442 0.18 32.13 9.78
C SER A 442 1.43 32.13 10.65
N ILE A 443 1.87 33.30 11.11
CA ILE A 443 3.07 33.41 11.98
C ILE A 443 2.97 32.42 13.15
N GLN A 444 1.77 32.22 13.70
CA GLN A 444 1.49 31.19 14.71
C GLN A 444 1.80 29.75 14.25
N SER A 445 1.39 29.36 13.04
CA SER A 445 1.67 28.00 12.55
C SER A 445 3.13 27.80 12.14
N PHE A 446 3.83 28.86 11.73
CA PHE A 446 5.28 28.85 11.55
C PHE A 446 6.01 28.69 12.89
N VAL A 447 5.67 29.51 13.89
CA VAL A 447 6.25 29.48 15.25
C VAL A 447 5.99 28.15 15.94
N MET A 448 4.79 27.58 15.83
CA MET A 448 4.49 26.25 16.37
C MET A 448 5.26 25.15 15.65
N LEU A 449 5.45 25.27 14.34
CA LEU A 449 6.22 24.29 13.58
C LEU A 449 7.72 24.36 13.94
N SER A 450 8.28 25.56 14.08
CA SER A 450 9.67 25.74 14.49
C SER A 450 9.90 25.34 15.96
N LEU A 451 8.96 25.60 16.87
CA LEU A 451 9.02 25.08 18.25
C LEU A 451 8.99 23.55 18.27
N VAL A 452 8.11 22.91 17.50
CA VAL A 452 8.04 21.45 17.45
C VAL A 452 9.30 20.84 16.81
N ILE A 453 9.87 21.46 15.77
CA ILE A 453 11.12 21.00 15.15
C ILE A 453 12.31 21.20 16.10
N TYR A 454 12.37 22.34 16.80
CA TYR A 454 13.40 22.64 17.79
C TYR A 454 13.35 21.65 18.95
N VAL A 455 12.15 21.41 19.48
CA VAL A 455 11.87 20.39 20.50
C VAL A 455 12.25 18.99 20.00
N TYR A 456 11.87 18.63 18.77
CA TYR A 456 12.20 17.33 18.18
C TYR A 456 13.72 17.11 18.05
N LYS A 457 14.48 18.16 17.67
CA LYS A 457 15.95 18.12 17.61
C LYS A 457 16.56 17.95 19.01
N TYR A 458 16.11 18.72 19.99
CA TYR A 458 16.56 18.63 21.39
C TYR A 458 16.30 17.25 22.02
N ILE A 459 15.19 16.61 21.64
CA ILE A 459 14.74 15.27 22.08
C ILE A 459 15.60 14.13 21.50
N ILE A 460 16.21 14.33 20.33
CA ILE A 460 17.13 13.37 19.71
C ILE A 460 18.51 13.46 20.36
N ASP A 461 18.97 14.68 20.66
CA ASP A 461 20.32 14.91 21.19
C ASP A 461 20.43 14.52 22.68
N PHE A 462 19.36 14.68 23.47
CA PHE A 462 19.35 14.23 24.87
C PHE A 462 18.58 12.91 25.05
N LYS A 463 19.31 11.81 25.26
CA LYS A 463 18.79 10.46 25.61
C LYS A 463 18.14 10.41 27.01
N ILE A 464 17.35 11.40 27.40
CA ILE A 464 16.71 11.45 28.72
C ILE A 464 15.24 11.03 28.58
N PRO A 465 14.81 9.88 29.13
CA PRO A 465 13.46 9.37 28.95
C PRO A 465 12.41 10.28 29.60
N LEU A 466 12.67 10.81 30.80
CA LEU A 466 11.64 11.44 31.64
C LEU A 466 11.08 12.76 31.07
N LEU A 467 11.94 13.62 30.51
CA LEU A 467 11.55 14.92 29.94
C LEU A 467 10.73 14.80 28.64
N LYS A 468 10.88 13.70 27.90
CA LYS A 468 10.02 13.40 26.75
C LYS A 468 8.55 13.36 27.17
N TYR A 469 8.23 12.74 28.31
CA TYR A 469 6.86 12.49 28.72
C TYR A 469 6.08 13.75 29.14
N ILE A 470 6.75 14.67 29.85
CA ILE A 470 6.13 15.94 30.30
C ILE A 470 5.86 16.86 29.09
N LEU A 471 6.79 16.89 28.13
CA LEU A 471 6.66 17.76 26.96
C LEU A 471 5.63 17.24 25.94
N TYR A 472 5.50 15.92 25.77
CA TYR A 472 4.42 15.33 24.96
C TYR A 472 3.03 15.62 25.54
N PHE A 473 2.92 15.65 26.86
CA PHE A 473 1.68 16.03 27.56
C PHE A 473 1.32 17.50 27.32
N LEU A 474 2.30 18.40 27.39
CA LEU A 474 2.12 19.84 27.11
C LEU A 474 1.77 20.14 25.64
N ILE A 475 2.38 19.43 24.69
CA ILE A 475 2.03 19.55 23.26
C ILE A 475 0.59 19.07 23.01
N PHE A 476 0.17 17.96 23.64
CA PHE A 476 -1.21 17.48 23.51
C PHE A 476 -2.24 18.47 24.09
N PHE A 477 -1.93 19.09 25.23
CA PHE A 477 -2.81 20.07 25.88
C PHE A 477 -2.94 21.38 25.11
N THR A 478 -1.82 21.91 24.61
CA THR A 478 -1.79 23.15 23.82
C THR A 478 -2.57 23.05 22.51
N PHE A 479 -2.62 21.86 21.88
CA PHE A 479 -3.41 21.65 20.67
C PHE A 479 -4.92 21.46 20.91
N ASN A 480 -5.35 20.99 22.10
CA ASN A 480 -6.78 20.91 22.45
C ASN A 480 -7.37 22.26 22.88
N PHE A 481 -6.55 23.21 23.32
CA PHE A 481 -7.01 24.56 23.67
C PHE A 481 -7.13 25.50 22.45
N LEU A 482 -6.59 25.13 21.30
CA LEU A 482 -6.60 25.91 20.05
C LEU A 482 -7.61 25.38 19.01
N SER A 483 -8.36 24.31 19.32
CA SER A 483 -9.49 23.81 18.53
C SER A 483 -10.79 24.40 19.02
#